data_AF-A0A6L6HL29-F1
#
_entry.id   AF-A0A6L6HL29-F1
#
_cell.length_a   1.000
_cell.length_b   1.000
_cell.length_c   1.000
_cell.angle_alpha   90.00
_cell.angle_beta   90.00
_cell.angle_gamma   90.00
#
_symmetry.space_group_name_H-M   'P 1'
#
loop_
_entity.id
_entity.type
_entity.pdbx_description
1 polymer ?
#
loop_
_entity_poly.entity_id
_entity_poly.type
_entity_poly.pdbx_seq_one_letter_code
_entity_poly.pdbx_strand_id
1 'polypeptide(L)'
;MIRMTLAALTLVTPAVALAQDGLAIRDAYVRSANPKTAAAFMVVENRGATDCRLTGVSSDAAKVVELHTHAEQDGVMKMQKIEGGIAIPAGGDHALARGGDHVMLMGLAKPLADGDSIALTLDFGPCGTQQVEAALDNDRAEAAPEDHGGHKGH
;
A
#
# COMPACT_ATOMS: atom_id res chain seq x y z
N MET A 1 -15.48 -39.69 46.58
CA MET A 1 -16.03 -39.01 45.40
C MET A 1 -15.07 -37.89 45.00
N ILE A 2 -14.17 -38.15 44.05
CA ILE A 2 -13.13 -37.20 43.63
C ILE A 2 -13.60 -36.54 42.33
N ARG A 3 -13.81 -35.22 42.39
CA ARG A 3 -14.23 -34.39 41.25
C ARG A 3 -13.00 -34.08 40.38
N MET A 4 -12.90 -34.70 39.21
CA MET A 4 -11.98 -34.29 38.14
C MET A 4 -12.62 -33.15 37.35
N THR A 5 -12.15 -31.93 37.55
CA THR A 5 -12.43 -30.81 36.64
C THR A 5 -11.38 -30.80 35.54
N LEU A 6 -11.79 -31.15 34.32
CA LEU A 6 -10.97 -31.12 33.12
C LEU A 6 -10.93 -29.67 32.59
N ALA A 7 -9.79 -29.00 32.70
CA ALA A 7 -9.58 -27.68 32.12
C ALA A 7 -9.21 -27.85 30.63
N ALA A 8 -10.13 -27.49 29.73
CA ALA A 8 -9.87 -27.44 28.30
C ALA A 8 -9.03 -26.20 27.98
N LEU A 9 -7.76 -26.42 27.66
CA LEU A 9 -6.83 -25.37 27.23
C LEU A 9 -7.00 -25.15 25.72
N THR A 10 -7.79 -24.15 25.34
CA THR A 10 -7.88 -23.69 23.95
C THR A 10 -6.58 -22.98 23.58
N LEU A 11 -5.74 -23.65 22.78
CA LEU A 11 -4.59 -23.02 22.14
C LEU A 11 -5.10 -21.98 21.14
N VAL A 12 -4.93 -20.70 21.46
CA VAL A 12 -5.02 -19.61 20.50
C VAL A 12 -3.69 -19.60 19.74
N THR A 13 -3.67 -20.10 18.50
CA THR A 13 -2.52 -19.94 17.61
C THR A 13 -2.44 -18.48 17.17
N PRO A 14 -1.35 -17.75 17.46
CA PRO A 14 -1.14 -16.44 16.86
C PRO A 14 -0.86 -16.63 15.37
N ALA A 15 -1.62 -15.94 14.52
CA ALA A 15 -1.31 -15.81 13.11
C ALA A 15 0.01 -15.03 12.99
N VAL A 16 1.12 -15.75 12.82
CA VAL A 16 2.40 -15.15 12.48
C VAL A 16 2.26 -14.65 11.04
N ALA A 17 2.18 -13.33 10.87
CA ALA A 17 2.30 -12.71 9.56
C ALA A 17 3.71 -13.01 9.02
N LEU A 18 3.80 -13.97 8.10
CA LEU A 18 5.03 -14.23 7.37
C LEU A 18 5.22 -13.06 6.40
N ALA A 19 6.03 -12.08 6.81
CA ALA A 19 6.65 -11.18 5.85
C ALA A 19 7.50 -12.08 4.94
N GLN A 20 7.15 -12.19 3.66
CA GLN A 20 7.99 -12.92 2.72
C GLN A 20 9.33 -12.20 2.55
N ASP A 21 10.41 -12.97 2.68
CA ASP A 21 11.77 -12.49 2.39
C ASP A 21 11.82 -11.92 0.98
N GLY A 22 11.86 -10.59 0.88
CA GLY A 22 12.13 -9.89 -0.39
C GLY A 22 11.26 -8.66 -0.65
N LEU A 23 10.06 -8.55 -0.08
CA LEU A 23 9.24 -7.34 -0.26
C LEU A 23 9.80 -6.20 0.62
N ALA A 24 10.09 -5.06 -0.01
CA ALA A 24 10.58 -3.86 0.68
C ALA A 24 9.80 -2.63 0.21
N ILE A 25 9.48 -1.74 1.14
CA ILE A 25 8.82 -0.47 0.84
C ILE A 25 9.83 0.65 1.06
N ARG A 26 9.96 1.53 0.07
CA ARG A 26 10.85 2.69 0.13
C ARG A 26 10.07 3.97 -0.12
N ASP A 27 10.65 5.08 0.36
CA ASP A 27 10.19 6.44 0.08
C ASP A 27 8.71 6.69 0.38
N ALA A 28 8.14 5.98 1.35
CA ALA A 28 6.74 6.11 1.70
C ALA A 28 6.42 7.48 2.31
N TYR A 29 5.43 8.17 1.75
CA TYR A 29 4.91 9.43 2.28
C TYR A 29 3.43 9.60 1.96
N VAL A 30 2.78 10.49 2.70
CA VAL A 30 1.38 10.86 2.51
C VAL A 30 1.30 12.33 2.15
N ARG A 31 0.35 12.68 1.27
CA ARG A 31 -0.03 14.06 0.99
C ARG A 31 -1.51 14.25 1.25
N SER A 32 -1.86 15.32 1.94
CA SER A 32 -3.26 15.70 2.15
C SER A 32 -3.79 16.36 0.88
N ALA A 33 -4.96 15.90 0.42
CA ALA A 33 -5.71 16.58 -0.64
C ALA A 33 -6.70 17.58 -0.03
N ASN A 34 -7.33 17.20 1.09
CA ASN A 34 -8.23 18.03 1.89
C ASN A 34 -8.38 17.41 3.30
N PRO A 35 -9.12 18.03 4.24
CA PRO A 35 -9.24 17.53 5.62
C PRO A 35 -9.86 16.13 5.79
N LYS A 36 -10.45 15.55 4.74
CA LYS A 36 -11.09 14.22 4.73
C LYS A 36 -10.42 13.22 3.80
N THR A 37 -9.42 13.64 3.05
CA THR A 37 -8.88 12.86 1.94
C THR A 37 -7.37 13.07 1.81
N ALA A 38 -6.63 11.97 1.63
CA ALA A 38 -5.19 11.97 1.39
C ALA A 38 -4.81 10.89 0.37
N ALA A 39 -3.62 11.01 -0.20
CA ALA A 39 -3.02 9.98 -1.02
C ALA A 39 -1.65 9.59 -0.44
N ALA A 40 -1.36 8.30 -0.41
CA ALA A 40 -0.04 7.78 -0.04
C ALA A 40 0.69 7.25 -1.26
N PHE A 41 2.00 7.51 -1.26
CA PHE A 41 2.93 7.23 -2.34
C PHE A 41 4.14 6.51 -1.75
N MET A 42 4.72 5.58 -2.51
CA MET A 42 5.84 4.75 -2.08
C MET A 42 6.40 3.98 -3.28
N VAL A 43 7.58 3.39 -3.13
CA VAL A 43 8.10 2.38 -4.06
C VAL A 43 7.99 1.02 -3.41
N VAL A 44 7.35 0.08 -4.10
CA VAL A 44 7.27 -1.31 -3.66
C VAL A 44 8.30 -2.11 -4.45
N GLU A 45 9.26 -2.70 -3.77
CA GLU A 45 10.27 -3.57 -4.37
C GLU A 45 10.00 -5.02 -4.02
N ASN A 46 10.15 -5.91 -4.99
CA ASN A 46 10.12 -7.34 -4.79
C ASN A 46 11.49 -7.93 -5.11
N ARG A 47 12.30 -8.13 -4.07
CA ARG A 47 13.62 -8.80 -4.15
C ARG A 47 13.51 -10.32 -4.08
N GLY A 48 12.29 -10.85 -4.04
CA GLY A 48 12.02 -12.28 -4.04
C GLY A 48 12.17 -12.90 -5.44
N ALA A 49 12.03 -14.22 -5.49
CA ALA A 49 12.12 -15.01 -6.72
C ALA A 49 10.76 -15.30 -7.37
N THR A 50 9.67 -14.81 -6.78
CA THR A 50 8.29 -15.04 -7.24
C THR A 50 7.56 -13.72 -7.43
N ASP A 51 6.75 -13.63 -8.48
CA ASP A 51 5.89 -12.47 -8.71
C ASP A 51 4.88 -12.32 -7.57
N CYS A 52 4.73 -11.08 -7.11
CA CYS A 52 3.76 -10.71 -6.10
C CYS A 52 2.74 -9.74 -6.68
N ARG A 53 1.65 -9.53 -5.94
CA ARG A 53 0.59 -8.62 -6.37
C ARG A 53 0.02 -7.89 -5.17
N LEU A 54 0.10 -6.57 -5.17
CA LEU A 54 -0.56 -5.73 -4.18
C LEU A 54 -2.07 -5.74 -4.46
N THR A 55 -2.82 -6.53 -3.69
CA THR A 55 -4.26 -6.74 -3.86
C THR A 55 -5.11 -5.79 -3.03
N GLY A 56 -4.55 -5.22 -1.96
CA GLY A 56 -5.28 -4.32 -1.08
C GLY A 56 -4.39 -3.52 -0.15
N VAL A 57 -4.97 -2.49 0.44
CA VAL A 57 -4.32 -1.68 1.48
C VAL A 57 -5.35 -1.35 2.55
N SER A 58 -4.94 -1.33 3.81
CA SER A 58 -5.79 -0.93 4.94
C SER A 58 -5.07 0.03 5.89
N SER A 59 -5.85 0.81 6.62
CA SER A 59 -5.38 1.74 7.66
C SER A 59 -6.53 2.12 8.58
N ASP A 60 -6.24 2.30 9.86
CA ASP A 60 -7.21 2.82 10.83
C ASP A 60 -7.41 4.34 10.71
N ALA A 61 -6.58 5.03 9.91
CA ALA A 61 -6.65 6.48 9.74
C ALA A 61 -7.84 6.96 8.89
N ALA A 62 -8.44 6.08 8.09
CA ALA A 62 -9.47 6.41 7.12
C ALA A 62 -10.59 5.37 7.08
N LYS A 63 -11.80 5.78 6.67
CA LYS A 63 -12.94 4.87 6.51
C LYS A 63 -12.79 3.93 5.31
N VAL A 64 -12.14 4.42 4.25
CA VAL A 64 -11.94 3.68 3.00
C VAL A 64 -10.51 3.91 2.55
N VAL A 65 -9.83 2.81 2.20
CA VAL A 65 -8.46 2.82 1.67
C VAL A 65 -8.45 1.95 0.40
N GLU A 66 -8.01 2.51 -0.72
CA GLU A 66 -8.11 1.86 -2.03
C GLU A 66 -6.87 2.11 -2.88
N LEU A 67 -6.60 1.20 -3.83
CA LEU A 67 -5.60 1.40 -4.88
C LEU A 67 -6.25 2.14 -6.05
N HIS A 68 -5.67 3.25 -6.47
CA HIS A 68 -6.19 4.08 -7.56
C HIS A 68 -5.11 4.26 -8.63
N THR A 69 -5.53 4.44 -9.88
CA THR A 69 -4.68 4.77 -11.03
C THR A 69 -5.20 6.02 -11.73
N HIS A 70 -4.36 6.61 -12.56
CA HIS A 70 -4.71 7.69 -13.46
C HIS A 70 -4.94 7.09 -14.86
N ALA A 71 -6.16 7.18 -15.38
CA ALA A 71 -6.44 6.79 -16.76
C ALA A 71 -7.04 7.94 -17.54
N GLU A 72 -6.60 8.08 -18.80
CA GLU A 72 -7.29 8.95 -19.74
C GLU A 72 -8.59 8.30 -20.18
N GLN A 73 -9.69 8.99 -19.95
CA GLN A 73 -11.00 8.63 -20.49
C GLN A 73 -11.57 9.84 -21.21
N ASP A 74 -11.77 9.71 -22.53
CA ASP A 74 -12.32 10.76 -23.39
C ASP A 74 -11.51 12.07 -23.36
N GLY A 75 -10.18 11.98 -23.33
CA GLY A 75 -9.28 13.14 -23.26
C GLY A 75 -9.20 13.81 -21.89
N VAL A 76 -9.82 13.20 -20.86
CA VAL A 76 -9.78 13.68 -19.47
C VAL A 76 -9.09 12.64 -18.60
N MET A 77 -8.05 13.05 -17.89
CA MET A 77 -7.41 12.22 -16.86
C MET A 77 -8.36 12.04 -15.68
N LYS A 78 -8.72 10.79 -15.37
CA LYS A 78 -9.55 10.43 -14.22
C LYS A 78 -8.81 9.51 -13.28
N MET A 79 -8.96 9.78 -11.99
CA MET A 79 -8.56 8.86 -10.93
C MET A 79 -9.62 7.77 -10.82
N GLN A 80 -9.23 6.51 -10.94
CA GLN A 80 -10.13 5.38 -10.82
C GLN A 80 -9.53 4.28 -9.94
N LYS A 81 -10.39 3.54 -9.25
CA LYS A 81 -10.00 2.38 -8.47
C LYS A 81 -9.41 1.30 -9.37
N ILE A 82 -8.32 0.68 -8.93
CA ILE A 82 -7.73 -0.49 -9.57
C ILE A 82 -8.46 -1.74 -9.05
N GLU A 83 -9.15 -2.43 -9.96
CA GLU A 83 -9.72 -3.75 -9.73
C GLU A 83 -8.63 -4.81 -10.01
N GLY A 84 -8.44 -5.79 -9.11
CA GLY A 84 -7.49 -6.88 -9.32
C GLY A 84 -6.02 -6.58 -8.93
N GLY A 85 -5.74 -5.41 -8.35
CA GLY A 85 -4.45 -5.09 -7.74
C GLY A 85 -3.30 -4.83 -8.73
N ILE A 86 -2.12 -4.55 -8.18
CA ILE A 86 -0.93 -4.12 -8.91
C ILE A 86 0.12 -5.22 -8.90
N ALA A 87 0.65 -5.59 -10.06
CA ALA A 87 1.69 -6.61 -10.17
C ALA A 87 3.05 -6.06 -9.73
N ILE A 88 3.79 -6.82 -8.92
CA ILE A 88 5.14 -6.51 -8.48
C ILE A 88 6.05 -7.68 -8.91
N PRO A 89 6.68 -7.61 -10.10
CA PRO A 89 7.46 -8.71 -10.64
C PRO A 89 8.63 -9.12 -9.74
N ALA A 90 9.01 -10.40 -9.76
CA ALA A 90 10.20 -10.88 -9.07
C ALA A 90 11.46 -10.13 -9.54
N GLY A 91 12.27 -9.67 -8.58
CA GLY A 91 13.46 -8.86 -8.84
C GLY A 91 13.17 -7.44 -9.37
N GLY A 92 11.91 -7.01 -9.38
CA GLY A 92 11.48 -5.71 -9.88
C GLY A 92 10.91 -4.80 -8.79
N ASP A 93 10.39 -3.66 -9.22
CA ASP A 93 9.70 -2.70 -8.38
C ASP A 93 8.47 -2.12 -9.09
N HIS A 94 7.64 -1.43 -8.32
CA HIS A 94 6.52 -0.63 -8.82
C HIS A 94 6.40 0.65 -8.00
N ALA A 95 6.41 1.79 -8.69
CA ALA A 95 6.25 3.09 -8.06
C ALA A 95 4.76 3.44 -7.93
N LEU A 96 4.31 3.66 -6.69
CA LEU A 96 3.06 4.34 -6.38
C LEU A 96 3.37 5.83 -6.26
N ALA A 97 3.20 6.59 -7.34
CA ALA A 97 3.67 7.96 -7.49
C ALA A 97 2.55 8.92 -7.94
N ARG A 98 2.79 10.21 -7.71
CA ARG A 98 1.88 11.26 -8.17
C ARG A 98 1.73 11.20 -9.69
N GLY A 99 0.50 11.30 -10.18
CA GLY A 99 0.21 11.20 -11.61
C GLY A 99 0.07 9.75 -12.13
N GLY A 100 0.37 8.75 -11.30
CA GLY A 100 0.20 7.33 -11.62
C GLY A 100 -0.59 6.59 -10.55
N ASP A 101 -0.20 5.35 -10.29
CA ASP A 101 -0.83 4.52 -9.26
C ASP A 101 -0.55 5.07 -7.87
N HIS A 102 -1.51 5.00 -6.96
CA HIS A 102 -1.35 5.49 -5.59
C HIS A 102 -2.37 4.85 -4.63
N VAL A 103 -2.12 4.99 -3.33
CA VAL A 103 -3.09 4.58 -2.29
C VAL A 103 -3.96 5.78 -1.94
N MET A 104 -5.26 5.64 -2.15
CA MET A 104 -6.25 6.66 -1.84
C MET A 104 -6.85 6.44 -0.44
N LEU A 105 -6.78 7.44 0.43
CA LEU A 105 -7.39 7.43 1.76
C LEU A 105 -8.59 8.38 1.78
N MET A 106 -9.78 7.85 2.08
CA MET A 106 -11.03 8.60 2.09
C MET A 106 -11.77 8.49 3.41
N GLY A 107 -12.30 9.62 3.86
CA GLY A 107 -13.00 9.71 5.14
C GLY A 107 -12.02 9.65 6.32
N LEU A 108 -10.94 10.44 6.27
CA LEU A 108 -9.98 10.56 7.35
C LEU A 108 -10.69 10.83 8.69
N ALA A 109 -10.27 10.10 9.73
CA ALA A 109 -10.83 10.21 11.08
C ALA A 109 -10.60 11.61 11.67
N LYS A 110 -9.44 12.20 11.39
CA LYS A 110 -9.06 13.58 11.72
C LYS A 110 -8.28 14.20 10.55
N PRO A 111 -8.28 15.54 10.41
CA PRO A 111 -7.34 16.21 9.51
C PRO A 111 -5.89 15.86 9.90
N LEU A 112 -5.02 15.79 8.90
CA LEU A 112 -3.59 15.50 9.08
C LEU A 112 -2.79 16.81 9.04
N ALA A 113 -1.75 16.90 9.85
CA ALA A 113 -0.74 17.97 9.81
C ALA A 113 0.61 17.42 9.33
N ASP A 114 1.46 18.29 8.77
CA ASP A 114 2.79 17.86 8.31
C ASP A 114 3.59 17.20 9.44
N GLY A 115 4.24 16.09 9.12
CA GLY A 115 4.92 15.24 10.09
C GLY A 115 4.03 14.20 10.81
N ASP A 116 2.70 14.25 10.66
CA ASP A 116 1.84 13.17 11.15
C ASP A 116 2.14 11.86 10.40
N SER A 117 2.28 10.74 11.11
CA SER A 117 2.47 9.42 10.50
C SER A 117 1.15 8.65 10.35
N ILE A 118 0.98 8.00 9.21
CA ILE A 118 -0.08 7.02 8.96
C ILE A 118 0.54 5.64 8.79
N ALA A 119 0.05 4.67 9.57
CA ALA A 119 0.35 3.27 9.36
C ALA A 119 -0.55 2.69 8.27
N LEU A 120 0.07 2.04 7.28
CA LEU A 120 -0.59 1.30 6.21
C LEU A 120 -0.21 -0.17 6.32
N THR A 121 -1.17 -1.06 6.10
CA THR A 121 -0.91 -2.48 5.84
C THR A 121 -1.18 -2.78 4.39
N LEU A 122 -0.13 -3.13 3.66
CA LEU A 122 -0.17 -3.54 2.26
C LEU A 122 -0.39 -5.06 2.21
N ASP A 123 -1.41 -5.49 1.46
CA ASP A 123 -1.75 -6.90 1.29
C ASP A 123 -1.32 -7.39 -0.08
N PHE A 124 -0.36 -8.31 -0.10
CA PHE A 124 0.17 -8.94 -1.31
C PHE A 124 -0.43 -10.33 -1.57
N GLY A 125 -1.55 -10.66 -0.92
CA GLY A 125 -2.24 -11.93 -1.04
C GLY A 125 -1.35 -13.10 -0.60
N PRO A 126 -1.06 -14.09 -1.47
CA PRO A 126 -0.17 -15.20 -1.14
C PRO A 126 1.25 -14.76 -0.73
N CYS A 127 1.67 -13.55 -1.15
CA CYS A 127 2.96 -13.00 -0.76
C CYS A 127 3.01 -12.42 0.66
N GLY A 128 1.90 -12.46 1.39
CA GLY A 128 1.80 -11.95 2.75
C GLY A 128 1.51 -10.45 2.80
N THR A 129 1.73 -9.86 3.96
CA THR A 129 1.44 -8.44 4.21
C THR A 129 2.70 -7.69 4.63
N GLN A 130 2.74 -6.40 4.34
CA GLN A 130 3.82 -5.51 4.76
C GLN A 130 3.25 -4.26 5.41
N GLN A 131 3.76 -3.92 6.59
CA GLN A 131 3.41 -2.69 7.27
C GLN A 131 4.40 -1.59 6.89
N VAL A 132 3.89 -0.38 6.68
CA VAL A 132 4.70 0.81 6.43
C VAL A 132 4.11 2.00 7.16
N GLU A 133 4.98 2.78 7.80
CA GLU A 133 4.64 4.11 8.29
C GLU A 133 5.01 5.14 7.24
N ALA A 134 4.04 5.99 6.88
CA ALA A 134 4.22 7.06 5.91
C ALA A 134 3.92 8.39 6.60
N ALA A 135 4.92 9.28 6.65
CA ALA A 135 4.76 10.62 7.20
C ALA A 135 4.04 11.54 6.20
N LEU A 136 3.23 12.46 6.71
CA LEU A 136 2.64 13.53 5.91
C LEU A 136 3.74 14.51 5.52
N ASP A 137 3.91 14.69 4.22
CA ASP A 137 4.84 15.65 3.62
C ASP A 137 4.15 16.29 2.41
N ASN A 138 3.46 17.41 2.65
CA ASN A 138 2.76 18.14 1.59
C ASN A 138 3.70 18.88 0.63
N ASP A 139 4.92 19.18 1.08
CA ASP A 139 5.95 19.93 0.35
C ASP A 139 6.87 19.03 -0.46
N ARG A 140 6.76 17.70 -0.33
CA ARG A 140 7.57 16.76 -1.11
C ARG A 140 7.43 17.01 -2.61
N ALA A 141 8.56 17.37 -3.22
CA ALA A 141 8.65 17.46 -4.66
C ALA A 141 8.26 16.12 -5.30
N GLU A 142 7.60 16.19 -6.45
CA GLU A 142 7.51 15.01 -7.31
C GLU A 142 8.93 14.52 -7.58
N ALA A 143 9.19 13.23 -7.33
CA ALA A 143 10.34 12.60 -7.94
C ALA A 143 10.21 12.85 -9.44
N ALA A 144 11.24 13.42 -10.07
CA ALA A 144 11.23 13.62 -11.51
C ALA A 144 10.88 12.29 -12.17
N PRO A 145 10.02 12.26 -13.19
CA PRO A 145 9.71 11.01 -13.88
C PRO A 145 11.03 10.41 -14.36
N GLU A 146 11.40 9.27 -13.78
CA GLU A 146 12.50 8.46 -14.30
C GLU A 146 12.06 8.00 -15.69
N ASP A 147 12.83 8.36 -16.70
CA ASP A 147 12.57 8.03 -18.10
C ASP A 147 12.57 6.51 -18.29
N HIS A 148 11.40 5.87 -18.18
CA HIS A 148 11.19 4.50 -18.62
C HIS A 148 10.90 4.43 -20.14
N GLY A 149 11.55 5.28 -20.93
CA GLY A 149 11.58 5.24 -22.40
C GLY A 149 12.47 4.13 -22.95
N GLY A 150 12.18 2.88 -22.56
CA GLY A 150 12.94 1.68 -22.93
C GLY A 150 12.26 0.75 -23.92
N HIS A 151 11.46 1.25 -24.89
CA HIS A 151 10.97 0.39 -25.99
C HIS A 151 11.81 0.53 -27.26
N LYS A 152 12.79 -0.37 -27.36
CA LYS A 152 13.44 -0.80 -28.60
C LYS A 152 12.41 -1.36 -29.59
N GLY A 153 12.46 -0.85 -30.83
CA GLY A 153 12.29 -1.60 -32.08
C GLY A 153 10.87 -1.90 -32.56
N HIS A 154 10.47 -1.32 -33.70
CA HIS A 154 10.51 -1.97 -35.02
C HIS A 154 10.31 -0.94 -36.14
#